data_AF-A0A4S3THN0-F1
#
_entry.id   AF-A0A4S3THN0-F1
#
_cell.length_a   1.000
_cell.length_b   1.000
_cell.length_c   1.000
_cell.angle_alpha   90.00
_cell.angle_beta   90.00
_cell.angle_gamma   90.00
#
_symmetry.space_group_name_H-M   'P 1'
#
loop_
_entity.id
_entity.type
_entity.pdbx_description
1 polymer ?
#
loop_
_entity_poly.entity_id
_entity_poly.type
_entity_poly.pdbx_seq_one_letter_code
_entity_poly.pdbx_strand_id
1 'polypeptide(L)' 'MSTSLGEIEHIAIVGAGIAGCHAAQNLASDYDVTIFDRSGIAAEATGYMRSRRNTTSFTAWIRAVT' A
#
# COMPACT_ATOMS: atom_id res chain seq x y z
N MET A 1 0.29 31.86 0.83
CA MET A 1 -0.43 30.91 1.71
C MET A 1 -1.80 30.70 1.10
N SER A 2 -2.02 29.55 0.45
CA SER A 2 -3.32 29.16 -0.12
C SER A 2 -4.08 28.34 0.91
N THR A 3 -5.33 28.72 1.17
CA THR A 3 -6.26 28.06 2.07
C THR A 3 -7.16 27.13 1.27
N SER A 4 -6.85 25.83 1.20
CA SER A 4 -7.78 24.81 0.71
C SER A 4 -8.17 23.87 1.85
N LEU A 5 -9.18 24.28 2.61
CA LEU A 5 -9.91 23.34 3.45
C LEU A 5 -10.76 22.46 2.52
N GLY A 6 -10.34 21.22 2.25
CA GLY A 6 -11.30 20.19 1.85
C GLY A 6 -10.95 19.22 0.72
N GLU A 7 -9.80 19.33 0.04
CA GLU A 7 -9.37 18.25 -0.86
C GLU A 7 -8.45 17.31 -0.09
N ILE A 8 -8.92 16.10 0.19
CA ILE A 8 -8.04 15.01 0.60
C ILE A 8 -7.11 14.76 -0.59
N GLU A 9 -5.83 15.10 -0.45
CA GLU A 9 -4.83 14.84 -1.48
C GLU A 9 -4.78 13.32 -1.73
N HIS A 10 -4.95 12.92 -2.99
CA HIS A 10 -4.95 11.52 -3.39
C HIS A 10 -3.55 11.11 -3.83
N ILE A 11 -3.01 10.03 -3.23
CA ILE A 11 -1.67 9.52 -3.55
C ILE A 11 -1.79 8.16 -4.24
N ALA A 12 -1.20 8.07 -5.44
CA ALA A 12 -1.06 6.81 -6.16
C ALA A 12 0.32 6.20 -5.91
N ILE A 13 0.35 4.93 -5.49
CA ILE A 13 1.58 4.14 -5.32
C ILE A 13 1.60 3.04 -6.38
N VAL A 14 2.70 2.93 -7.13
CA VAL A 14 2.90 1.87 -8.12
C VAL A 14 3.87 0.83 -7.56
N GLY A 15 3.38 -0.39 -7.36
CA GLY A 15 4.11 -1.51 -6.79
C GLY A 15 3.68 -1.82 -5.35
N ALA A 16 3.09 -2.99 -5.13
CA ALA A 16 2.60 -3.48 -3.84
C ALA A 16 3.58 -4.44 -3.15
N GLY A 17 4.89 -4.24 -3.35
CA GLY A 17 5.92 -4.86 -2.52
C GLY A 17 5.98 -4.25 -1.11
N ILE A 18 6.93 -4.70 -0.29
CA ILE A 18 7.10 -4.21 1.09
C ILE A 18 7.26 -2.69 1.18
N ALA A 19 8.01 -2.08 0.25
CA ALA A 19 8.22 -0.63 0.22
C ALA A 19 6.91 0.12 -0.07
N GLY A 20 6.14 -0.31 -1.07
CA GLY A 20 4.87 0.32 -1.42
C GLY A 20 3.80 0.16 -0.35
N CYS A 21 3.69 -1.04 0.25
CA CYS A 21 2.78 -1.27 1.37
C CYS A 21 3.16 -0.44 2.61
N HIS A 22 4.45 -0.32 2.91
CA HIS A 22 4.92 0.48 4.03
C HIS A 22 4.69 1.98 3.82
N ALA A 23 4.95 2.48 2.61
CA ALA A 23 4.63 3.86 2.25
C ALA A 23 3.13 4.14 2.36
N ALA A 24 2.29 3.22 1.86
CA ALA A 24 0.84 3.35 1.96
C ALA A 24 0.36 3.40 3.42
N GLN A 25 0.91 2.54 4.27
CA GLN A 25 0.57 2.53 5.70
C GLN A 25 0.88 3.87 6.37
N ASN A 26 2.02 4.47 6.06
CA ASN A 26 2.42 5.74 6.66
C ASN A 26 1.62 6.94 6.13
N LEU A 27 1.11 6.86 4.90
CA LEU A 27 0.39 7.96 4.25
C LEU A 27 -1.14 7.89 4.46
N ALA A 28 -1.69 6.71 4.74
CA ALA A 28 -3.12 6.51 4.91
C ALA A 28 -3.75 7.23 6.12
N SER A 29 -2.94 7.79 7.03
CA SER A 29 -3.43 8.63 8.13
C SER A 29 -3.94 9.99 7.67
N ASP A 30 -3.35 10.51 6.59
CA ASP A 30 -3.53 11.90 6.17
C ASP A 30 -4.03 12.03 4.72
N TYR A 31 -3.88 10.97 3.93
CA TYR A 31 -4.16 10.95 2.50
C TYR A 31 -5.06 9.78 2.11
N ASP A 32 -5.80 9.96 1.01
CA ASP A 32 -6.47 8.85 0.33
C ASP A 32 -5.45 8.16 -0.59
N VAL A 33 -5.13 6.90 -0.31
CA VAL A 33 -4.02 6.19 -0.97
C VAL A 33 -4.54 5.03 -1.79
N THR A 34 -4.22 5.02 -3.09
CA THR A 34 -4.45 3.87 -3.98
C THR A 34 -3.13 3.20 -4.34
N ILE A 35 -3.05 1.89 -4.18
CA ILE A 35 -1.92 1.09 -4.66
C ILE A 35 -2.32 0.36 -5.94
N PHE A 36 -1.54 0.55 -6.99
CA PHE A 36 -1.60 -0.20 -8.23
C PHE A 36 -0.48 -1.23 -8.25
N ASP A 37 -0.82 -2.49 -8.49
CA ASP A 37 0.17 -3.55 -8.71
C ASP A 37 -0.34 -4.53 -9.76
N ARG A 38 0.56 -4.98 -10.63
CA ARG A 38 0.23 -5.87 -11.75
C ARG A 38 -0.03 -7.31 -11.30
N SER A 39 0.72 -7.77 -10.30
CA SER A 39 0.75 -9.17 -9.85
C SER A 39 -0.05 -9.41 -8.57
N GLY A 40 -0.39 -8.34 -7.84
CA GLY A 40 -1.12 -8.38 -6.58
C GLY A 40 -0.23 -8.07 -5.37
N ILE A 41 -0.87 -7.91 -4.21
CA ILE A 41 -0.17 -7.48 -2.98
C ILE A 41 0.91 -8.49 -2.59
N ALA A 42 2.13 -7.99 -2.46
CA ALA A 42 3.31 -8.76 -2.12
C ALA A 42 3.48 -10.04 -2.95
N ALA A 43 3.05 -10.07 -4.21
CA ALA A 43 3.05 -11.30 -5.02
C ALA A 43 4.46 -11.75 -5.47
N GLU A 44 5.39 -10.80 -5.61
CA GLU A 44 6.74 -11.04 -6.15
C GLU A 44 7.78 -11.19 -5.03
N ALA A 45 8.90 -10.45 -5.07
CA ALA A 45 10.04 -10.56 -4.16
C ALA A 45 9.66 -10.59 -2.66
N THR A 46 8.61 -9.86 -2.26
CA THR A 46 8.10 -9.84 -0.88
C THR A 46 7.39 -11.15 -0.50
N GLY A 47 6.54 -11.69 -1.38
CA GLY A 47 5.81 -12.94 -1.16
C GLY A 47 6.66 -14.18 -1.36
N TYR A 48 7.72 -14.09 -2.17
CA TYR A 48 8.68 -15.18 -2.38
C TYR A 48 9.41 -15.56 -1.08
N MET A 49 9.68 -14.58 -0.21
CA MET A 49 10.23 -14.81 1.13
C MET A 49 9.19 -15.42 2.10
N ARG A 50 7.89 -15.14 1.89
CA ARG A 50 6.77 -15.60 2.72
C ARG A 50 6.46 -17.09 2.55
N SER A 51 6.72 -17.69 1.38
CA SER A 51 6.45 -19.13 1.17
C SER A 51 7.42 -20.07 1.90
N ARG A 52 8.56 -19.55 2.41
CA ARG A 52 9.58 -20.36 3.09
C ARG A 52 9.57 -20.32 4.62
N ARG A 53 8.74 -19.52 5.28
CA ARG A 53 8.70 -19.49 6.76
C ARG A 53 7.29 -19.33 7.33
N ASN A 54 7.06 -20.08 8.39
CA ASN A 54 5.82 -20.24 9.14
C ASN A 54 5.24 -18.90 9.65
N THR A 55 4.05 -18.57 9.16
CA THR A 55 2.94 -17.76 9.74
C THR A 55 3.25 -16.57 10.66
N THR A 56 3.08 -15.35 10.12
CA THR A 56 2.51 -14.18 10.84
C THR A 56 1.69 -13.35 9.85
N SER A 57 0.36 -13.35 9.98
CA SER A 57 -0.54 -12.58 9.10
C SER A 57 -0.68 -11.14 9.63
N PHE A 58 -0.25 -10.15 8.84
CA PHE A 58 -0.58 -8.75 9.09
C PHE A 58 -1.72 -8.35 8.14
N THR A 59 -2.92 -8.16 8.68
CA THR A 59 -4.08 -7.71 7.91
C THR A 59 -4.08 -6.19 7.91
N ALA A 60 -3.52 -5.56 6.88
CA ALA A 60 -3.79 -4.16 6.60
C ALA A 60 -4.97 -4.11 5.61
N TRP A 61 -6.03 -3.38 5.95
CA TRP A 61 -7.16 -3.10 5.05
C TRP A 61 -6.70 -2.12 3.97
N ILE A 62 -5.91 -2.61 3.02
CA ILE A 62 -5.51 -1.86 1.83
C ILE A 62 -6.56 -2.16 0.77
N ARG A 63 -7.27 -1.12 0.31
CA ARG A 63 -8.18 -1.22 -0.83
C ARG A 63 -7.32 -1.33 -2.09
N ALA A 64 -6.90 -2.53 -2.43
CA ALA A 64 -6.25 -2.83 -3.69
C ALA A 64 -7.33 -2.80 -4.79
N VAL A 65 -7.17 -1.92 -5.77
CA VAL A 65 -7.97 -1.96 -7.00
C VAL A 65 -7.10 -2.62 -8.05
N THR A 66 -7.42 -3.87 -8.40
CA THR A 66 -6.76 -4.67 -9.45
C THR A 66 -7.35 -4.41 -10.81
#